data_AF-A0A6S6PP61-F1
#
_entry.id   AF-A0A6S6PP61-F1
#
_cell.length_a   1.000
_cell.length_b   1.000
_cell.length_c   1.000
_cell.angle_alpha   90.00
_cell.angle_beta   90.00
_cell.angle_gamma   90.00
#
_symmetry.space_group_name_H-M   'P 1'
#
loop_
_entity.id
_entity.type
_entity.pdbx_description
1 polymer ?
#
loop_
_entity_poly.entity_id
_entity_poly.type
_entity_poly.pdbx_seq_one_letter_code
_entity_poly.pdbx_strand_id
1 'polypeptide(L)'
;MTVDGLDARDFDDAIWAEREGEDFRVLVAIADVSHYVTPHSALEEEARRRGHSVYFPDGVVPMLPPRLSEDLCSLRPDEERFCVVFDMRFNAEGLPTNTHIDRGVIRSRARLTYEQLEAMREGRQPFLHDDLGRAWVDTLYAAHEALRAARIRRGCLQVADRDLLRVELDRQTGRLSVSDSRPLESRHLVESFMIAACHAGAQVLRDKGKAALFRSHADARAVADAPRLPAVYAAEPARHAGLQLDVYAHLTSPIRRYADLTNHRMLLEAIAPEGQPAQAASADDGDLLALAAHLTVTEARAAEASTATRQRLLALWLCQDQKRIWSGHVTGATPDGALVTLTETQTTGLLPFRENADRKMLSDSCGGSEACSGAAASSPEAWALFSVRKGAVVRVRIAGLSRDVFQCIFQCAGFSA
;
A
#
# COMPACT_ATOMS: atom_id res chain seq x y z
N MET A 1 20.49 6.38 0.81
CA MET A 1 20.46 4.94 1.19
C MET A 1 19.08 4.38 0.94
N THR A 2 18.95 3.07 0.88
CA THR A 2 17.64 2.41 0.71
C THR A 2 17.12 1.91 2.06
N VAL A 3 15.79 1.89 2.24
CA VAL A 3 15.12 1.45 3.48
C VAL A 3 13.92 0.60 3.11
N ASP A 4 14.05 -0.72 3.29
CA ASP A 4 13.11 -1.68 2.72
C ASP A 4 12.70 -2.78 3.71
N GLY A 5 11.78 -3.65 3.30
CA GLY A 5 11.51 -4.88 4.04
C GLY A 5 12.72 -5.82 4.04
N LEU A 6 12.87 -6.65 5.08
CA LEU A 6 14.00 -7.59 5.21
C LEU A 6 14.18 -8.48 3.97
N ASP A 7 13.08 -8.91 3.35
CA ASP A 7 13.09 -9.84 2.22
C ASP A 7 13.14 -9.16 0.85
N ALA A 8 13.10 -7.82 0.82
CA ALA A 8 13.12 -7.04 -0.42
C ALA A 8 14.48 -7.19 -1.14
N ARG A 9 14.42 -7.27 -2.47
CA ARG A 9 15.60 -7.39 -3.36
C ARG A 9 15.60 -6.33 -4.47
N ASP A 10 14.44 -5.75 -4.72
CA ASP A 10 14.11 -4.74 -5.70
C ASP A 10 13.98 -3.36 -5.04
N PHE A 11 15.12 -2.69 -4.81
CA PHE A 11 15.15 -1.39 -4.15
C PHE A 11 14.87 -0.28 -5.18
N ASP A 12 13.62 0.15 -5.25
CA ASP A 12 13.16 1.22 -6.15
C ASP A 12 13.69 2.60 -5.74
N ASP A 13 13.77 2.87 -4.44
CA ASP A 13 13.99 4.20 -3.91
C ASP A 13 15.16 4.29 -2.92
N ALA A 14 15.83 5.44 -2.94
CA ALA A 14 16.85 5.81 -1.98
C ALA A 14 16.56 7.22 -1.45
N ILE A 15 16.76 7.42 -0.15
CA ILE A 15 16.47 8.66 0.55
C ILE A 15 17.71 9.30 1.18
N TRP A 16 17.67 10.62 1.30
CA TRP A 16 18.61 11.47 2.03
C TRP A 16 17.89 12.73 2.52
N ALA A 17 18.31 13.28 3.66
CA ALA A 17 17.81 14.57 4.14
C ALA A 17 18.91 15.37 4.84
N GLU A 18 18.84 16.69 4.67
CA GLU A 18 19.74 17.69 5.25
C GLU A 18 18.90 18.81 5.88
N ARG A 19 19.44 19.43 6.94
CA ARG A 19 18.91 20.70 7.45
C ARG A 19 19.50 21.86 6.67
N GLU A 20 18.63 22.76 6.22
CA GLU A 20 18.98 24.07 5.67
C GLU A 20 18.50 25.14 6.68
N GLY A 21 19.15 25.22 7.84
CA GLY A 21 18.66 26.01 8.98
C GLY A 21 17.49 25.30 9.68
N GLU A 22 16.34 25.98 9.76
CA GLU A 22 15.07 25.38 10.24
C GLU A 22 14.36 24.56 9.15
N ASP A 23 14.73 24.79 7.89
CA ASP A 23 14.15 24.15 6.71
C ASP A 23 14.85 22.82 6.39
N PHE A 24 14.29 22.08 5.44
CA PHE A 24 14.74 20.75 5.06
C PHE A 24 15.01 20.66 3.56
N ARG A 25 16.12 20.02 3.20
CA ARG A 25 16.35 19.48 1.86
C ARG A 25 16.20 17.96 1.92
N VAL A 26 15.34 17.41 1.09
CA VAL A 26 15.05 15.98 0.99
C VAL A 26 15.36 15.54 -0.43
N LEU A 27 16.24 14.54 -0.57
CA LEU A 27 16.52 13.88 -1.83
C LEU A 27 15.84 12.52 -1.85
N VAL A 28 15.10 12.27 -2.93
CA VAL A 28 14.56 10.96 -3.27
C VAL A 28 15.13 10.56 -4.62
N ALA A 29 15.90 9.49 -4.68
CA ALA A 29 16.43 8.94 -5.92
C ALA A 29 15.69 7.64 -6.25
N ILE A 30 15.12 7.56 -7.45
CA ILE A 30 14.32 6.42 -7.90
C ILE A 30 15.06 5.71 -9.05
N ALA A 31 15.11 4.37 -9.02
CA ALA A 31 15.71 3.55 -10.06
C ALA A 31 15.26 3.98 -11.48
N ASP A 32 16.21 4.26 -12.37
CA ASP A 32 15.92 4.68 -13.74
C ASP A 32 15.66 3.45 -14.64
N VAL A 33 14.51 2.83 -14.44
CA VAL A 33 14.06 1.69 -15.26
C VAL A 33 13.86 2.10 -16.72
N SER A 34 13.52 3.38 -16.96
CA SER A 34 13.30 3.92 -18.31
C SER A 34 14.56 3.87 -19.19
N HIS A 35 15.74 3.89 -18.57
CA HIS A 35 17.03 3.69 -19.25
C HIS A 35 17.17 2.29 -19.83
N TYR A 36 16.73 1.26 -19.10
CA TYR A 36 16.91 -0.14 -19.48
C TYR A 36 15.75 -0.71 -20.29
N VAL A 37 14.53 -0.24 -20.01
CA VAL A 37 13.29 -0.70 -20.68
C VAL A 37 12.86 0.38 -21.67
N THR A 38 13.31 0.24 -22.91
CA THR A 38 13.03 1.20 -23.99
C THR A 38 11.65 0.97 -24.62
N PRO A 39 11.01 2.02 -25.19
CA PRO A 39 9.78 1.86 -25.96
C PRO A 39 9.89 0.83 -27.08
N HIS A 40 8.79 0.11 -27.32
CA HIS A 40 8.63 -0.94 -28.32
C HIS A 40 9.54 -2.16 -28.17
N SER A 41 10.25 -2.28 -27.03
CA SER A 41 11.05 -3.47 -26.72
C SER A 41 10.17 -4.61 -26.20
N ALA A 42 10.64 -5.85 -26.34
CA ALA A 42 9.97 -7.01 -25.75
C ALA A 42 9.83 -6.90 -24.21
N LEU A 43 10.77 -6.21 -23.56
CA LEU A 43 10.70 -5.91 -22.13
C LEU A 43 9.54 -4.97 -21.80
N GLU A 44 9.35 -3.92 -22.60
CA GLU A 44 8.23 -3.00 -22.44
C GLU A 44 6.89 -3.72 -22.66
N GLU A 45 6.77 -4.48 -23.74
CA GLU A 45 5.53 -5.19 -24.05
C GLU A 45 5.11 -6.11 -22.90
N GLU A 46 6.07 -6.86 -22.34
CA GLU A 46 5.83 -7.74 -21.20
C GLU A 46 5.52 -6.97 -19.90
N ALA A 47 6.25 -5.89 -19.62
CA ALA A 47 6.01 -5.03 -18.46
C ALA A 47 4.62 -4.39 -18.52
N ARG A 48 4.22 -3.90 -19.70
CA ARG A 48 2.88 -3.36 -19.97
C ARG A 48 1.83 -4.44 -19.77
N ARG A 49 2.02 -5.63 -20.33
CA ARG A 49 1.07 -6.76 -20.22
C ARG A 49 0.83 -7.17 -18.76
N ARG A 50 1.88 -7.20 -17.94
CA ARG A 50 1.79 -7.50 -16.50
C ARG A 50 1.18 -6.34 -15.71
N GLY A 51 1.59 -5.10 -16.00
CA GLY A 51 1.18 -3.87 -15.33
C GLY A 51 1.81 -3.67 -13.94
N HIS A 52 1.86 -4.73 -13.13
CA HIS A 52 2.32 -4.71 -11.75
C HIS A 52 3.08 -5.99 -11.37
N SER A 53 4.03 -5.90 -10.44
CA SER A 53 4.49 -7.08 -9.69
C SER A 53 3.40 -7.56 -8.74
N VAL A 54 3.30 -8.88 -8.53
CA VAL A 54 2.34 -9.50 -7.60
C VAL A 54 3.09 -10.13 -6.43
N TYR A 55 2.78 -9.68 -5.21
CA TYR A 55 3.45 -10.14 -3.99
C TYR A 55 2.58 -11.16 -3.27
N PHE A 56 3.11 -12.37 -3.09
CA PHE A 56 2.48 -13.44 -2.33
C PHE A 56 3.27 -13.71 -1.04
N PRO A 57 2.63 -14.31 -0.02
CA PRO A 57 3.31 -14.78 1.20
C PRO A 57 4.49 -15.74 0.97
N ASP A 58 4.59 -16.33 -0.23
CA ASP A 58 5.57 -17.35 -0.59
C ASP A 58 6.49 -16.93 -1.76
N GLY A 59 6.43 -15.65 -2.17
CA GLY A 59 7.30 -15.09 -3.20
C GLY A 59 6.65 -14.01 -4.05
N VAL A 60 7.36 -13.58 -5.09
CA VAL A 60 6.95 -12.48 -5.97
C VAL A 60 6.87 -12.98 -7.41
N VAL A 61 5.83 -12.54 -8.12
CA VAL A 61 5.79 -12.59 -9.59
C VAL A 61 6.14 -11.18 -10.09
N PRO A 62 7.40 -10.93 -10.48
CA PRO A 62 7.87 -9.58 -10.73
C PRO A 62 7.36 -9.06 -12.08
N MET A 63 7.17 -7.75 -12.21
CA MET A 63 6.84 -7.11 -13.48
C MET A 63 7.99 -7.24 -14.49
N LEU A 64 9.22 -7.07 -14.01
CA LEU A 64 10.44 -7.15 -14.80
C LEU A 64 11.21 -8.45 -14.47
N PRO A 65 12.08 -8.94 -15.37
CA PRO A 65 12.96 -10.05 -15.06
C PRO A 65 13.86 -9.77 -13.85
N PRO A 66 14.15 -10.76 -12.98
CA PRO A 66 15.00 -10.59 -11.80
C PRO A 66 16.35 -9.93 -12.06
N ARG A 67 16.99 -10.19 -13.22
CA ARG A 67 18.25 -9.55 -13.61
C ARG A 67 18.14 -8.02 -13.74
N LEU A 68 16.95 -7.50 -14.06
CA LEU A 68 16.70 -6.06 -14.06
C LEU A 68 16.22 -5.60 -12.68
N SER A 69 15.18 -6.24 -12.14
CA SER A 69 14.52 -5.78 -10.92
C SER A 69 15.37 -5.91 -9.66
N GLU A 70 16.16 -6.98 -9.51
CA GLU A 70 16.92 -7.29 -8.29
C GLU A 70 18.42 -6.93 -8.38
N ASP A 71 18.85 -6.43 -9.55
CA ASP A 71 20.26 -6.15 -9.84
C ASP A 71 20.48 -4.81 -10.54
N LEU A 72 20.28 -4.74 -11.87
CA LEU A 72 20.67 -3.57 -12.68
C LEU A 72 19.90 -2.29 -12.32
N CYS A 73 18.60 -2.41 -12.04
CA CYS A 73 17.77 -1.28 -11.62
C CYS A 73 17.80 -1.07 -10.11
N SER A 74 17.97 -2.15 -9.33
CA SER A 74 17.93 -2.10 -7.85
C SER A 74 19.05 -1.19 -7.34
N LEU A 75 18.71 -0.26 -6.45
CA LEU A 75 19.64 0.73 -5.87
C LEU A 75 20.56 0.13 -4.80
N ARG A 76 21.32 -0.90 -5.18
CA ARG A 76 22.17 -1.72 -4.31
C ARG A 76 23.26 -0.89 -3.60
N PRO A 77 23.64 -1.28 -2.36
CA PRO A 77 24.68 -0.58 -1.61
C PRO A 77 26.04 -0.70 -2.30
N ASP A 78 26.82 0.37 -2.23
CA ASP A 78 28.20 0.51 -2.73
C ASP A 78 28.39 0.33 -4.24
N GLU A 79 27.31 0.36 -5.01
CA GLU A 79 27.34 0.27 -6.47
C GLU A 79 26.76 1.54 -7.12
N GLU A 80 27.31 1.93 -8.27
CA GLU A 80 26.75 3.02 -9.07
C GLU A 80 25.48 2.58 -9.79
N ARG A 81 24.44 3.41 -9.72
CA ARG A 81 23.13 3.13 -10.31
C ARG A 81 22.52 4.38 -10.92
N PHE A 82 21.94 4.22 -12.11
CA PHE A 82 21.14 5.25 -12.77
C PHE A 82 19.82 5.46 -12.02
N CYS A 83 19.46 6.72 -11.84
CA CYS A 83 18.25 7.10 -11.13
C CYS A 83 17.65 8.40 -11.70
N VAL A 84 16.38 8.60 -11.40
CA VAL A 84 15.71 9.90 -11.47
C VAL A 84 15.70 10.47 -10.06
N VAL A 85 16.32 11.63 -9.88
CA VAL A 85 16.47 12.29 -8.57
C VAL A 85 15.44 13.39 -8.43
N PHE A 86 14.77 13.42 -7.30
CA PHE A 86 13.88 14.48 -6.83
C PHE A 86 14.60 15.21 -5.69
N ASP A 87 15.12 16.41 -5.96
CA ASP A 87 15.72 17.31 -4.97
C ASP A 87 14.66 18.32 -4.52
N MET A 88 14.10 18.09 -3.35
CA MET A 88 12.95 18.82 -2.83
C MET A 88 13.35 19.62 -1.59
N ARG A 89 12.92 20.88 -1.53
CA ARG A 89 13.07 21.74 -0.36
C ARG A 89 11.73 21.98 0.30
N PHE A 90 11.72 21.92 1.62
CA PHE A 90 10.56 22.16 2.46
C PHE A 90 10.91 23.17 3.53
N ASN A 91 9.98 24.07 3.84
CA ASN A 91 10.14 24.94 4.99
C ASN A 91 9.95 24.17 6.31
N ALA A 92 10.21 24.82 7.45
CA ALA A 92 10.01 24.25 8.78
C ALA A 92 8.60 23.66 9.01
N GLU A 93 7.57 24.19 8.34
CA GLU A 93 6.21 23.67 8.42
C GLU A 93 5.95 22.46 7.50
N GLY A 94 6.91 22.03 6.67
CA GLY A 94 6.76 20.92 5.74
C GLY A 94 5.99 21.30 4.46
N LEU A 95 5.96 22.59 4.11
CA LEU A 95 5.43 23.06 2.83
C LEU A 95 6.54 23.10 1.78
N PRO A 96 6.29 22.63 0.54
CA PRO A 96 7.30 22.65 -0.51
C PRO A 96 7.65 24.08 -0.90
N THR A 97 8.94 24.39 -0.99
CA THR A 97 9.47 25.71 -1.38
C THR A 97 10.16 25.66 -2.73
N ASN A 98 10.83 24.55 -3.05
CA ASN A 98 11.48 24.34 -4.33
C ASN A 98 11.53 22.85 -4.67
N THR A 99 11.56 22.53 -5.96
CA THR A 99 11.75 21.16 -6.46
C THR A 99 12.59 21.23 -7.72
N HIS A 100 13.61 20.39 -7.76
CA HIS A 100 14.40 20.12 -8.94
C HIS A 100 14.39 18.62 -9.21
N ILE A 101 14.18 18.23 -10.47
CA ILE A 101 14.15 16.83 -10.91
C ILE A 101 15.13 16.70 -12.06
N ASP A 102 15.96 15.66 -12.05
CA ASP A 102 16.89 15.34 -13.15
C ASP A 102 17.28 13.86 -13.12
N ARG A 103 17.93 13.37 -14.19
CA ARG A 103 18.65 12.09 -14.14
C ARG A 103 19.95 12.25 -13.38
N GLY A 104 20.33 11.20 -12.67
CA GLY A 104 21.58 11.15 -11.94
C GLY A 104 22.15 9.74 -11.84
N VAL A 105 23.37 9.69 -11.32
CA VAL A 105 24.00 8.46 -10.86
C VAL A 105 24.17 8.57 -9.36
N ILE A 106 23.69 7.57 -8.62
CA ILE A 106 23.91 7.49 -7.18
C ILE A 106 24.77 6.29 -6.84
N ARG A 107 25.39 6.34 -5.66
CA ARG A 107 25.95 5.18 -4.98
C ARG A 107 25.34 5.11 -3.58
N SER A 108 24.43 4.16 -3.38
CA SER A 108 23.80 3.99 -2.07
C SER A 108 24.86 3.58 -1.04
N ARG A 109 24.98 4.29 0.09
CA ARG A 109 25.98 3.96 1.12
C ARG A 109 25.59 2.81 2.03
N ALA A 110 24.31 2.44 2.04
CA ALA A 110 23.80 1.39 2.91
C ALA A 110 22.43 0.91 2.41
N ARG A 111 22.13 -0.34 2.74
CA ARG A 111 20.78 -0.91 2.71
C ARG A 111 20.35 -1.12 4.16
N LEU A 112 19.27 -0.45 4.56
CA LEU A 112 18.65 -0.61 5.88
C LEU A 112 17.32 -1.34 5.76
N THR A 113 16.90 -2.02 6.82
CA THR A 113 15.49 -2.36 6.99
C THR A 113 14.74 -1.27 7.75
N TYR A 114 13.41 -1.26 7.64
CA TYR A 114 12.56 -0.38 8.45
C TYR A 114 12.84 -0.54 9.95
N GLU A 115 12.99 -1.78 10.43
CA GLU A 115 13.29 -2.09 11.83
C GLU A 115 14.66 -1.56 12.25
N GLN A 116 15.65 -1.61 11.36
CA GLN A 116 16.99 -1.10 11.63
C GLN A 116 16.99 0.43 11.74
N LEU A 117 16.33 1.13 10.82
CA LEU A 117 16.23 2.60 10.88
C LEU A 117 15.51 3.07 12.15
N GLU A 118 14.45 2.37 12.55
CA GLU A 118 13.73 2.67 13.79
C GLU A 118 14.59 2.37 15.03
N ALA A 119 15.32 1.25 15.03
CA ALA A 119 16.26 0.93 16.10
C ALA A 119 17.40 1.96 16.21
N MET A 120 17.87 2.52 15.10
CA MET A 120 18.85 3.61 15.09
C MET A 120 18.27 4.90 15.73
N ARG A 121 17.02 5.26 15.42
CA ARG A 121 16.33 6.40 16.04
C ARG A 121 16.21 6.23 17.56
N GLU A 122 15.88 5.02 17.99
CA GLU A 122 15.69 4.68 19.41
C GLU A 122 17.01 4.46 20.17
N GLY A 123 18.17 4.54 19.49
CA GLY A 123 19.47 4.28 20.11
C GLY A 123 19.72 2.81 20.47
N ARG A 124 18.92 1.89 19.91
CA ARG A 124 19.05 0.43 20.12
C ARG A 124 20.01 -0.25 19.14
N GLN A 125 20.40 0.45 18.07
CA GLN A 125 21.33 -0.05 17.06
C GLN A 125 22.46 0.97 16.84
N PRO A 126 23.73 0.54 16.71
CA PRO A 126 24.82 1.44 16.35
C PRO A 126 24.64 2.00 14.94
N PHE A 127 25.18 3.20 14.72
CA PHE A 127 25.23 3.82 13.40
C PHE A 127 26.23 3.09 12.50
N LEU A 128 25.96 3.10 11.20
CA LEU A 128 26.79 2.37 10.22
C LEU A 128 28.10 3.12 9.89
N HIS A 129 27.99 4.43 9.70
CA HIS A 129 29.07 5.34 9.29
C HIS A 129 28.88 6.70 9.97
N ASP A 130 29.95 7.51 10.04
CA ASP A 130 29.89 8.85 10.63
C ASP A 130 28.84 9.75 9.94
N ASP A 131 28.79 9.70 8.59
CA ASP A 131 27.80 10.43 7.78
C ASP A 131 26.36 9.90 7.94
N LEU A 132 26.21 8.66 8.43
CA LEU A 132 24.93 8.00 8.71
C LEU A 132 24.65 7.93 10.21
N GLY A 133 25.12 8.95 10.94
CA GLY A 133 25.02 9.06 12.38
C GLY A 133 23.69 9.62 12.90
N ARG A 134 23.69 9.96 14.19
CA ARG A 134 22.52 10.48 14.91
C ARG A 134 21.89 11.70 14.24
N ALA A 135 22.71 12.67 13.82
CA ALA A 135 22.22 13.91 13.23
C ALA A 135 21.43 13.68 11.93
N TRP A 136 21.88 12.74 11.11
CA TRP A 136 21.19 12.37 9.87
C TRP A 136 19.85 11.68 10.16
N VAL A 137 19.83 10.70 11.09
CA VAL A 137 18.60 10.03 11.51
C VAL A 137 17.59 11.05 12.06
N ASP A 138 18.02 11.92 12.98
CA ASP A 138 17.17 12.95 13.55
C ASP A 138 16.62 13.91 12.47
N THR A 139 17.41 14.21 11.45
CA THR A 139 16.99 15.06 10.33
C THR A 139 15.93 14.38 9.46
N LEU A 140 16.09 13.09 9.12
CA LEU A 140 15.06 12.35 8.39
C LEU A 140 13.71 12.38 9.11
N TYR A 141 13.73 12.07 10.42
CA TYR A 141 12.51 12.06 11.22
C TYR A 141 11.93 13.47 11.38
N ALA A 142 12.75 14.50 11.58
CA ALA A 142 12.26 15.88 11.66
C ALA A 142 11.57 16.33 10.36
N ALA A 143 12.15 16.04 9.20
CA ALA A 143 11.54 16.33 7.90
C ALA A 143 10.22 15.57 7.72
N HIS A 144 10.18 14.29 8.09
CA HIS A 144 8.96 13.49 8.07
C HIS A 144 7.85 14.05 8.97
N GLU A 145 8.17 14.42 10.22
CA GLU A 145 7.18 15.00 11.13
C GLU A 145 6.61 16.32 10.59
N ALA A 146 7.45 17.16 9.96
CA ALA A 146 7.00 18.37 9.30
C ALA A 146 6.03 18.07 8.14
N LEU A 147 6.38 17.13 7.25
CA LEU A 147 5.52 16.68 6.14
C LEU A 147 4.20 16.05 6.63
N ARG A 148 4.27 15.23 7.68
CA ARG A 148 3.11 14.61 8.33
C ARG A 148 2.19 15.67 8.91
N ALA A 149 2.74 16.68 9.60
CA ALA A 149 1.98 17.80 10.14
C ALA A 149 1.31 18.62 9.02
N ALA A 150 2.00 18.89 7.92
CA ALA A 150 1.42 19.57 6.75
C ALA A 150 0.27 18.78 6.13
N ARG A 151 0.43 17.46 5.98
CA ARG A 151 -0.61 16.53 5.49
C ARG A 151 -1.84 16.53 6.41
N ILE A 152 -1.65 16.56 7.72
CA ILE A 152 -2.75 16.63 8.71
C ILE A 152 -3.49 17.97 8.59
N ARG A 153 -2.77 19.11 8.52
CA ARG A 153 -3.37 20.43 8.34
C ARG A 153 -4.19 20.55 7.05
N ARG A 154 -3.80 19.83 6.01
CA ARG A 154 -4.54 19.74 4.73
C ARG A 154 -5.81 18.88 4.82
N GLY A 155 -6.08 18.24 5.95
CA GLY A 155 -7.26 17.40 6.17
C GLY A 155 -7.15 16.00 5.57
N CYS A 156 -5.92 15.51 5.36
CA CYS A 156 -5.71 14.18 4.81
C CYS A 156 -6.23 13.09 5.75
N LEU A 157 -6.89 12.07 5.19
CA LEU A 157 -7.43 10.97 5.96
C LEU A 157 -6.28 10.12 6.52
N GLN A 158 -6.25 9.97 7.85
CA GLN A 158 -5.43 8.95 8.50
C GLN A 158 -6.22 7.65 8.53
N VAL A 159 -5.70 6.64 7.84
CA VAL A 159 -6.24 5.28 7.90
C VAL A 159 -5.33 4.50 8.83
N ALA A 160 -5.92 3.82 9.82
CA ALA A 160 -5.17 2.97 10.73
C ALA A 160 -4.56 1.78 9.97
N ASP A 161 -3.40 1.30 10.41
CA ASP A 161 -2.79 0.09 9.87
C ASP A 161 -3.71 -1.11 10.10
N ARG A 162 -4.05 -1.83 9.02
CA ARG A 162 -4.99 -2.96 9.06
C ARG A 162 -4.32 -4.32 9.02
N ASP A 163 -3.11 -4.40 8.48
CA ASP A 163 -2.36 -5.66 8.33
C ASP A 163 -1.34 -5.81 9.46
N LEU A 164 -1.86 -6.10 10.65
CA LEU A 164 -1.06 -6.31 11.87
C LEU A 164 -0.39 -7.69 11.92
N LEU A 165 -0.55 -8.52 10.88
CA LEU A 165 0.05 -9.85 10.79
C LEU A 165 0.85 -9.99 9.50
N ARG A 166 2.07 -10.52 9.64
CA ARG A 166 2.89 -11.02 8.54
C ARG A 166 2.63 -12.50 8.36
N VAL A 167 2.39 -12.91 7.11
CA VAL A 167 2.11 -14.29 6.73
C VAL A 167 3.20 -14.72 5.76
N GLU A 168 3.83 -15.85 6.05
CA GLU A 168 4.91 -16.40 5.25
C GLU A 168 4.70 -17.89 5.03
N LEU A 169 5.01 -18.36 3.82
CA LEU A 169 4.99 -19.78 3.51
C LEU A 169 6.31 -20.17 2.86
N ASP A 170 7.04 -21.05 3.53
CA ASP A 170 8.21 -21.72 2.96
C ASP A 170 7.74 -22.75 1.93
N ARG A 171 8.02 -22.51 0.64
CA ARG A 171 7.63 -23.42 -0.45
C ARG A 171 8.36 -24.76 -0.41
N GLN A 172 9.55 -24.83 0.16
CA GLN A 172 10.35 -26.06 0.21
C GLN A 172 9.85 -26.97 1.33
N THR A 173 9.56 -26.40 2.50
CA THR A 173 9.14 -27.19 3.67
C THR A 173 7.62 -27.24 3.85
N GLY A 174 6.87 -26.39 3.17
CA GLY A 174 5.43 -26.18 3.39
C GLY A 174 5.12 -25.52 4.73
N ARG A 175 6.10 -24.91 5.39
CA ARG A 175 5.92 -24.32 6.73
C ARG A 175 5.25 -22.96 6.60
N LEU A 176 4.08 -22.84 7.22
CA LEU A 176 3.35 -21.59 7.37
C LEU A 176 3.72 -20.91 8.69
N SER A 177 4.23 -19.69 8.62
CA SER A 177 4.47 -18.81 9.78
C SER A 177 3.55 -17.60 9.72
N VAL A 178 2.99 -17.26 10.88
CA VAL A 178 2.23 -16.03 11.10
C VAL A 178 2.85 -15.33 12.31
N SER A 179 3.22 -14.08 12.14
CA SER A 179 3.86 -13.26 13.17
C SER A 179 3.26 -11.86 13.21
N ASP A 180 3.38 -11.18 14.34
CA ASP A 180 2.91 -9.81 14.47
C ASP A 180 3.74 -8.87 13.58
N SER A 181 3.05 -8.06 12.79
CA SER A 181 3.62 -6.92 12.08
C SER A 181 3.33 -5.66 12.88
N ARG A 182 4.38 -5.06 13.45
CA ARG A 182 4.25 -3.79 14.15
C ARG A 182 4.20 -2.65 13.13
N PRO A 183 3.30 -1.66 13.31
CA PRO A 183 3.48 -0.35 12.70
C PRO A 183 4.85 0.20 13.08
N LEU A 184 5.61 0.68 12.09
CA LEU A 184 6.92 1.28 12.30
C LEU A 184 6.87 2.70 11.77
N GLU A 185 7.36 3.67 12.53
CA GLU A 185 7.38 5.07 12.11
C GLU A 185 8.36 5.26 10.93
N SER A 186 9.40 4.42 10.85
CA SER A 186 10.30 4.37 9.69
C SER A 186 9.60 4.05 8.36
N ARG A 187 8.49 3.28 8.38
CA ARG A 187 7.69 3.04 7.17
C ARG A 187 6.91 4.28 6.76
N HIS A 188 6.31 4.97 7.72
CA HIS A 188 5.60 6.24 7.45
C HIS A 188 6.55 7.36 7.01
N LEU A 189 7.80 7.34 7.49
CA LEU A 189 8.86 8.23 7.03
C LEU A 189 9.14 8.08 5.53
N VAL A 190 9.39 6.84 5.09
CA VAL A 190 9.57 6.55 3.65
C VAL A 190 8.29 6.91 2.87
N GLU A 191 7.11 6.57 3.39
CA GLU A 191 5.81 6.94 2.79
C GLU A 191 5.71 8.46 2.56
N SER A 192 6.03 9.28 3.56
CA SER A 192 5.97 10.75 3.45
C SER A 192 6.87 11.28 2.34
N PHE A 193 8.09 10.76 2.21
CA PHE A 193 9.03 11.19 1.19
C PHE A 193 8.58 10.75 -0.20
N MET A 194 8.07 9.52 -0.35
CA MET A 194 7.54 9.03 -1.62
C MET A 194 6.29 9.79 -2.05
N ILE A 195 5.38 10.12 -1.13
CA ILE A 195 4.21 10.95 -1.42
C ILE A 195 4.66 12.34 -1.90
N ALA A 196 5.65 12.94 -1.25
CA ALA A 196 6.18 14.24 -1.63
C ALA A 196 6.80 14.21 -3.04
N ALA A 197 7.63 13.21 -3.35
CA ALA A 197 8.23 13.04 -4.67
C ALA A 197 7.17 12.80 -5.77
N CYS A 198 6.18 11.94 -5.49
CA CYS A 198 5.06 11.69 -6.38
C CYS A 198 4.23 12.95 -6.65
N HIS A 199 3.94 13.75 -5.62
CA HIS A 199 3.23 15.02 -5.77
C HIS A 199 4.04 16.02 -6.59
N ALA A 200 5.31 16.18 -6.28
CA ALA A 200 6.23 17.10 -6.96
C ALA A 200 6.36 16.79 -8.46
N GLY A 201 6.59 15.52 -8.82
CA GLY A 201 6.63 15.14 -10.24
C GLY A 201 5.28 15.26 -10.95
N ALA A 202 4.17 15.02 -10.25
CA ALA A 202 2.83 15.23 -10.81
C ALA A 202 2.54 16.72 -11.08
N GLN A 203 3.02 17.62 -10.22
CA GLN A 203 2.95 19.07 -10.45
C GLN A 203 3.75 19.47 -11.69
N VAL A 204 4.98 18.96 -11.84
CA VAL A 204 5.80 19.23 -13.04
C VAL A 204 5.11 18.75 -14.32
N LEU A 205 4.58 17.53 -14.32
CA LEU A 205 3.85 16.98 -15.48
C LEU A 205 2.64 17.84 -15.86
N ARG A 206 1.83 18.22 -14.87
CA ARG A 206 0.66 19.09 -15.06
C ARG A 206 1.07 20.47 -15.58
N ASP A 207 2.03 21.12 -14.94
CA ASP A 207 2.41 22.50 -15.24
C ASP A 207 3.07 22.62 -16.62
N LYS A 208 3.73 21.55 -17.09
CA LYS A 208 4.25 21.42 -18.45
C LYS A 208 3.21 20.95 -19.48
N GLY A 209 1.97 20.67 -19.06
CA GLY A 209 0.92 20.14 -19.92
C GLY A 209 1.27 18.79 -20.56
N LYS A 210 2.08 17.97 -19.89
CA LYS A 210 2.52 16.68 -20.43
C LYS A 210 1.48 15.60 -20.15
N ALA A 211 1.16 14.85 -21.19
CA ALA A 211 0.30 13.67 -21.11
C ALA A 211 0.96 12.61 -20.22
N ALA A 212 0.28 12.16 -19.17
CA ALA A 212 0.82 11.23 -18.19
C ALA A 212 -0.30 10.44 -17.49
N LEU A 213 0.07 9.44 -16.69
CA LEU A 213 -0.87 8.68 -15.87
C LEU A 213 -0.93 9.28 -14.46
N PHE A 214 -1.99 10.03 -14.21
CA PHE A 214 -2.31 10.55 -12.89
C PHE A 214 -3.05 9.49 -12.06
N ARG A 215 -2.96 9.61 -10.75
CA ARG A 215 -3.64 8.78 -9.77
C ARG A 215 -4.72 9.60 -9.09
N SER A 216 -5.97 9.42 -9.52
CA SER A 216 -7.11 10.17 -9.01
C SER A 216 -7.87 9.36 -7.97
N HIS A 217 -8.54 10.06 -7.07
CA HIS A 217 -9.38 9.42 -6.05
C HIS A 217 -10.58 10.33 -5.78
N ALA A 218 -11.76 9.86 -6.17
CA ALA A 218 -13.00 10.61 -6.04
C ALA A 218 -13.33 10.95 -4.57
N ASP A 219 -14.03 12.05 -4.37
CA ASP A 219 -14.58 12.40 -3.05
C ASP A 219 -15.74 11.46 -2.70
N ALA A 220 -15.61 10.73 -1.59
CA ALA A 220 -16.71 9.93 -1.04
C ALA A 220 -17.84 10.79 -0.44
N ARG A 221 -17.68 12.11 -0.41
CA ARG A 221 -18.56 13.05 0.33
C ARG A 221 -19.95 13.26 -0.28
N ALA A 222 -20.25 12.67 -1.44
CA ALA A 222 -21.55 12.86 -2.08
C ALA A 222 -22.68 12.01 -1.45
N VAL A 223 -22.36 10.93 -0.74
CA VAL A 223 -23.36 10.01 -0.16
C VAL A 223 -22.88 9.52 1.21
N ALA A 224 -23.64 9.83 2.27
CA ALA A 224 -23.39 9.25 3.60
C ALA A 224 -23.49 7.71 3.53
N ASP A 225 -22.58 7.01 4.20
CA ASP A 225 -22.45 5.55 4.21
C ASP A 225 -22.07 4.86 2.87
N ALA A 226 -21.75 5.61 1.81
CA ALA A 226 -21.23 5.00 0.58
C ALA A 226 -19.81 4.46 0.81
N PRO A 227 -19.51 3.25 0.30
CA PRO A 227 -18.16 2.70 0.39
C PRO A 227 -17.18 3.61 -0.35
N ARG A 228 -16.03 3.84 0.27
CA ARG A 228 -14.96 4.62 -0.34
C ARG A 228 -14.52 3.97 -1.65
N LEU A 229 -14.60 4.72 -2.74
CA LEU A 229 -14.16 4.24 -4.05
C LEU A 229 -12.63 4.07 -4.05
N PRO A 230 -12.10 3.05 -4.74
CA PRO A 230 -10.67 2.90 -4.94
C PRO A 230 -10.12 4.07 -5.77
N ALA A 231 -8.84 4.39 -5.55
CA ALA A 231 -8.13 5.30 -6.45
C ALA A 231 -7.92 4.62 -7.81
N VAL A 232 -7.92 5.39 -8.88
CA VAL A 232 -7.81 4.89 -10.27
C VAL A 232 -6.76 5.67 -11.04
N TYR A 233 -6.24 5.06 -12.11
CA TYR A 233 -5.41 5.78 -13.06
C TYR A 233 -6.28 6.66 -13.97
N ALA A 234 -5.80 7.86 -14.28
CA ALA A 234 -6.47 8.82 -15.15
C ALA A 234 -5.46 9.42 -16.13
N ALA A 235 -5.90 9.69 -17.36
CA ALA A 235 -5.08 10.33 -18.38
C ALA A 235 -4.96 11.86 -18.18
N GLU A 236 -5.85 12.43 -17.36
CA GLU A 236 -5.90 13.87 -17.09
C GLU A 236 -5.57 14.16 -15.62
N PRO A 237 -4.94 15.31 -15.32
CA PRO A 237 -4.69 15.76 -13.95
C PRO A 237 -6.00 15.84 -13.16
N ALA A 238 -6.04 15.16 -12.02
CA ALA A 238 -7.23 15.14 -11.17
C ALA A 238 -6.88 15.04 -9.69
N ARG A 239 -7.81 15.51 -8.87
CA ARG A 239 -7.69 15.54 -7.41
C ARG A 239 -7.59 14.13 -6.83
N HIS A 240 -6.75 13.98 -5.81
CA HIS A 240 -6.69 12.78 -4.99
C HIS A 240 -7.30 13.05 -3.60
N ALA A 241 -8.61 12.85 -3.45
CA ALA A 241 -9.34 13.19 -2.24
C ALA A 241 -8.80 12.53 -0.97
N GLY A 242 -8.30 11.29 -1.06
CA GLY A 242 -7.71 10.59 0.07
C GLY A 242 -6.46 11.26 0.64
N LEU A 243 -5.66 11.91 -0.22
CA LEU A 243 -4.40 12.58 0.13
C LEU A 243 -4.58 14.09 0.29
N GLN A 244 -5.77 14.59 -0.07
CA GLN A 244 -6.11 16.01 -0.20
C GLN A 244 -5.11 16.75 -1.09
N LEU A 245 -4.69 16.14 -2.19
CA LEU A 245 -3.80 16.74 -3.18
C LEU A 245 -4.61 17.11 -4.43
N ASP A 246 -4.26 18.23 -5.03
CA ASP A 246 -4.82 18.75 -6.27
C ASP A 246 -4.46 17.89 -7.48
N VAL A 247 -3.25 17.33 -7.47
CA VAL A 247 -2.76 16.38 -8.45
C VAL A 247 -1.87 15.34 -7.77
N TYR A 248 -1.85 14.11 -8.28
CA TYR A 248 -0.98 13.05 -7.78
C TYR A 248 -0.69 12.05 -8.91
N ALA A 249 0.50 11.49 -8.96
CA ALA A 249 0.89 10.47 -9.92
C ALA A 249 1.89 9.51 -9.26
N HIS A 250 1.86 8.23 -9.62
CA HIS A 250 2.86 7.28 -9.13
C HIS A 250 4.17 7.44 -9.92
N LEU A 251 5.28 7.64 -9.19
CA LEU A 251 6.60 7.94 -9.76
C LEU A 251 7.75 7.27 -8.99
N THR A 252 7.49 6.56 -7.90
CA THR A 252 8.53 6.09 -6.96
C THR A 252 8.71 4.58 -6.95
N SER A 253 8.10 3.84 -7.88
CA SER A 253 8.25 2.38 -7.95
C SER A 253 8.23 1.79 -9.37
N PRO A 254 9.08 2.27 -10.29
CA PRO A 254 9.11 1.83 -11.68
C PRO A 254 9.58 0.39 -11.89
N ILE A 255 10.24 -0.26 -10.91
CA ILE A 255 10.62 -1.67 -11.01
C ILE A 255 9.39 -2.58 -10.98
N ARG A 256 8.34 -2.16 -10.25
CA ARG A 256 7.16 -2.98 -9.94
C ARG A 256 5.83 -2.42 -10.42
N ARG A 257 5.81 -1.21 -10.99
CA ARG A 257 4.62 -0.57 -11.55
C ARG A 257 4.89 0.05 -12.92
N TYR A 258 4.13 -0.36 -13.92
CA TYR A 258 4.29 0.14 -15.29
C TYR A 258 3.85 1.62 -15.43
N ALA A 259 2.92 2.07 -14.59
CA ALA A 259 2.50 3.47 -14.53
C ALA A 259 3.69 4.39 -14.23
N ASP A 260 4.50 4.05 -13.24
CA ASP A 260 5.69 4.80 -12.84
C ASP A 260 6.74 4.82 -13.95
N LEU A 261 6.96 3.70 -14.65
CA LEU A 261 7.85 3.64 -15.81
C LEU A 261 7.40 4.59 -16.93
N THR A 262 6.10 4.62 -17.21
CA THR A 262 5.53 5.54 -18.21
C THR A 262 5.68 6.98 -17.74
N ASN A 263 5.36 7.28 -16.49
CA ASN A 263 5.47 8.62 -15.93
C ASN A 263 6.92 9.10 -15.85
N HIS A 264 7.90 8.23 -15.63
CA HIS A 264 9.33 8.56 -15.72
C HIS A 264 9.70 9.05 -17.11
N ARG A 265 9.27 8.35 -18.18
CA ARG A 265 9.53 8.80 -19.56
C ARG A 265 8.94 10.18 -19.82
N MET A 266 7.67 10.38 -19.44
CA MET A 266 6.98 11.66 -19.62
C MET A 266 7.63 12.79 -18.82
N LEU A 267 8.05 12.50 -17.58
CA LEU A 267 8.70 13.47 -16.71
C LEU A 267 10.07 13.88 -17.25
N LEU A 268 10.87 12.91 -17.72
CA LEU A 268 12.19 13.14 -18.28
C LEU A 268 12.14 13.88 -19.62
N GLU A 269 11.08 13.69 -20.40
CA GLU A 269 10.77 14.53 -21.56
C GLU A 269 10.32 15.94 -21.16
N ALA A 270 9.51 16.07 -20.11
CA ALA A 270 8.99 17.36 -19.62
C ALA A 270 10.09 18.34 -19.15
N ILE A 271 11.16 17.77 -18.57
CA ILE A 271 12.27 18.53 -17.98
C ILE A 271 13.46 18.68 -18.93
N ALA A 272 13.44 18.02 -20.09
CA ALA A 272 14.54 18.11 -21.05
C ALA A 272 14.74 19.57 -21.53
N PRO A 273 15.99 20.05 -21.65
CA PRO A 273 16.27 21.38 -22.20
C PRO A 273 15.74 21.52 -23.63
N GLU A 274 15.23 22.71 -23.97
CA GLU A 274 14.75 23.00 -25.33
C GLU A 274 15.85 22.74 -26.37
N GLY A 275 15.51 21.98 -27.42
CA GLY A 275 16.43 21.64 -28.51
C GLY A 275 17.37 20.45 -28.25
N GLN A 276 17.29 19.81 -27.09
CA GLN A 276 17.99 18.54 -26.82
C GLN A 276 17.03 17.35 -26.97
N PRO A 277 17.51 16.18 -27.45
CA PRO A 277 16.70 14.98 -27.44
C PRO A 277 16.32 14.64 -25.99
N ALA A 278 15.06 14.27 -25.79
CA ALA A 278 14.57 13.83 -24.49
C ALA A 278 15.45 12.70 -23.94
N GLN A 279 15.77 12.75 -22.64
CA GLN A 279 16.66 11.76 -22.03
C GLN A 279 16.04 10.35 -22.00
N ALA A 280 14.72 10.24 -22.19
CA ALA A 280 13.99 9.02 -22.54
C ALA A 280 13.08 9.29 -23.75
N ALA A 281 12.97 8.31 -24.65
CA ALA A 281 11.92 8.33 -25.65
C ALA A 281 10.56 8.10 -24.96
N SER A 282 9.59 8.99 -25.21
CA SER A 282 8.19 8.66 -24.98
C SER A 282 7.77 7.58 -25.96
N ALA A 283 6.97 6.62 -25.48
CA ALA A 283 6.24 5.75 -26.39
C ALA A 283 5.12 6.60 -27.00
N ASP A 284 5.34 7.08 -28.21
CA ASP A 284 4.39 7.93 -28.94
C ASP A 284 3.03 7.20 -29.15
N ASP A 285 1.93 7.96 -29.08
CA ASP A 285 0.53 7.62 -29.49
C ASP A 285 -0.23 6.44 -28.83
N GLY A 286 0.20 5.95 -27.67
CA GLY A 286 -0.65 5.04 -26.89
C GLY A 286 -1.84 5.78 -26.27
N ASP A 287 -3.08 5.35 -26.55
CA ASP A 287 -4.28 5.83 -25.84
C ASP A 287 -4.09 5.66 -24.31
N LEU A 288 -3.75 6.76 -23.62
CA LEU A 288 -3.52 6.79 -22.17
C LEU A 288 -4.78 6.38 -21.40
N LEU A 289 -5.97 6.60 -21.97
CA LEU A 289 -7.21 6.13 -21.39
C LEU A 289 -7.28 4.61 -21.42
N ALA A 290 -6.95 3.99 -22.56
CA ALA A 290 -6.87 2.53 -22.68
C ALA A 290 -5.78 1.95 -21.75
N LEU A 291 -4.63 2.62 -21.65
CA LEU A 291 -3.57 2.21 -20.73
C LEU A 291 -4.02 2.32 -19.27
N ALA A 292 -4.66 3.42 -18.87
CA ALA A 292 -5.20 3.61 -17.53
C ALA A 292 -6.21 2.51 -17.17
N ALA A 293 -7.14 2.19 -18.08
CA ALA A 293 -8.10 1.11 -17.90
C ALA A 293 -7.43 -0.25 -17.70
N HIS A 294 -6.45 -0.59 -18.56
CA HIS A 294 -5.66 -1.81 -18.42
C HIS A 294 -4.91 -1.88 -17.08
N LEU A 295 -4.29 -0.78 -16.66
CA LEU A 295 -3.54 -0.73 -15.40
C LEU A 295 -4.45 -0.85 -14.17
N THR A 296 -5.65 -0.27 -14.21
CA THR A 296 -6.65 -0.47 -13.16
C THR A 296 -7.11 -1.93 -13.07
N VAL A 297 -7.32 -2.61 -14.20
CA VAL A 297 -7.68 -4.04 -14.20
C VAL A 297 -6.55 -4.92 -13.67
N THR A 298 -5.32 -4.68 -14.12
CA THR A 298 -4.16 -5.48 -13.66
C THR A 298 -3.83 -5.25 -12.20
N GLU A 299 -3.99 -4.02 -11.68
CA GLU A 299 -3.88 -3.71 -10.25
C GLU A 299 -4.92 -4.47 -9.42
N ALA A 300 -6.19 -4.43 -9.83
CA ALA A 300 -7.27 -5.14 -9.15
C ALA A 300 -7.03 -6.65 -9.12
N ARG A 301 -6.63 -7.24 -10.26
CA ARG A 301 -6.28 -8.67 -10.37
C ARG A 301 -5.11 -9.05 -9.46
N ALA A 302 -4.06 -8.23 -9.39
CA ALA A 302 -2.92 -8.47 -8.52
C ALA A 302 -3.34 -8.43 -7.04
N ALA A 303 -4.09 -7.39 -6.65
CA ALA A 303 -4.58 -7.24 -5.28
C ALA A 303 -5.51 -8.39 -4.85
N GLU A 304 -6.40 -8.83 -5.74
CA GLU A 304 -7.28 -9.98 -5.52
C GLU A 304 -6.48 -11.26 -5.31
N ALA A 305 -5.51 -11.56 -6.17
CA ALA A 305 -4.69 -12.77 -6.07
C ALA A 305 -3.87 -12.81 -4.77
N SER A 306 -3.22 -11.69 -4.42
CA SER A 306 -2.45 -11.55 -3.18
C SER A 306 -3.34 -11.69 -1.95
N THR A 307 -4.48 -10.99 -1.93
CA THR A 307 -5.43 -11.04 -0.81
C THR A 307 -6.02 -12.43 -0.64
N ALA A 308 -6.48 -13.06 -1.73
CA ALA A 308 -7.04 -14.41 -1.69
C ALA A 308 -6.01 -15.42 -1.16
N THR A 309 -4.76 -15.33 -1.59
CA THR A 309 -3.69 -16.22 -1.09
C THR A 309 -3.44 -16.01 0.40
N ARG A 310 -3.31 -14.75 0.84
CA ARG A 310 -3.14 -14.41 2.26
C ARG A 310 -4.31 -14.94 3.11
N GLN A 311 -5.54 -14.74 2.66
CA GLN A 311 -6.76 -15.18 3.35
C GLN A 311 -6.81 -16.71 3.47
N ARG A 312 -6.45 -17.44 2.42
CA ARG A 312 -6.40 -18.92 2.43
C ARG A 312 -5.37 -19.45 3.42
N LEU A 313 -4.17 -18.86 3.44
CA LEU A 313 -3.11 -19.26 4.37
C LEU A 313 -3.50 -18.92 5.81
N LEU A 314 -4.06 -17.73 6.07
CA LEU A 314 -4.57 -17.40 7.40
C LEU A 314 -5.69 -18.33 7.84
N ALA A 315 -6.60 -18.72 6.95
CA ALA A 315 -7.65 -19.67 7.28
C ALA A 315 -7.08 -21.04 7.70
N LEU A 316 -6.03 -21.52 7.00
CA LEU A 316 -5.31 -22.74 7.38
C LEU A 316 -4.63 -22.61 8.75
N TRP A 317 -3.97 -21.48 9.00
CA TRP A 317 -3.32 -21.21 10.29
C TRP A 317 -4.34 -21.12 11.44
N LEU A 318 -5.44 -20.39 11.26
CA LEU A 318 -6.49 -20.24 12.26
C LEU A 318 -7.11 -21.59 12.65
N CYS A 319 -7.23 -22.53 11.71
CA CYS A 319 -7.76 -23.87 11.98
C CYS A 319 -6.85 -24.75 12.84
N GLN A 320 -5.60 -24.34 13.11
CA GLN A 320 -4.69 -25.06 14.00
C GLN A 320 -5.06 -24.90 15.48
N ASP A 321 -5.74 -23.81 15.85
CA ASP A 321 -6.24 -23.57 17.23
C ASP A 321 -7.72 -23.23 17.24
N GLN A 322 -8.55 -24.27 17.40
CA GLN A 322 -10.01 -24.16 17.47
C GLN A 322 -10.52 -23.75 18.86
N LYS A 323 -9.65 -23.68 19.87
CA LYS A 323 -10.06 -23.34 21.25
C LYS A 323 -10.08 -21.83 21.47
N ARG A 324 -9.22 -21.08 20.77
CA ARG A 324 -9.14 -19.63 20.87
C ARG A 324 -10.44 -18.97 20.41
N ILE A 325 -10.87 -17.97 21.20
CA ILE A 325 -11.99 -17.10 20.87
C ILE A 325 -11.43 -15.86 20.20
N TRP A 326 -12.04 -15.48 19.08
CA TRP A 326 -11.66 -14.33 18.28
C TRP A 326 -12.78 -13.30 18.30
N SER A 327 -12.39 -12.02 18.30
CA SER A 327 -13.33 -10.91 18.05
C SER A 327 -13.40 -10.62 16.56
N GLY A 328 -14.60 -10.34 16.05
CA GLY A 328 -14.83 -9.95 14.68
C GLY A 328 -16.08 -9.12 14.53
N HIS A 329 -16.36 -8.69 13.31
CA HIS A 329 -17.56 -7.92 12.99
C HIS A 329 -18.24 -8.51 11.76
N VAL A 330 -19.57 -8.40 11.73
CA VAL A 330 -20.38 -8.88 10.61
C VAL A 330 -20.19 -7.94 9.43
N THR A 331 -19.70 -8.45 8.31
CA THR A 331 -19.44 -7.66 7.09
C THR A 331 -20.50 -7.85 6.02
N GLY A 332 -21.22 -8.97 6.06
CA GLY A 332 -22.30 -9.28 5.14
C GLY A 332 -23.07 -10.53 5.57
N ALA A 333 -23.98 -10.99 4.72
CA ALA A 333 -24.75 -12.20 4.93
C ALA A 333 -24.88 -12.99 3.62
N THR A 334 -25.07 -14.29 3.76
CA THR A 334 -25.33 -15.25 2.69
C THR A 334 -26.54 -16.11 3.09
N PRO A 335 -27.14 -16.89 2.17
CA PRO A 335 -28.22 -17.81 2.52
C PRO A 335 -27.87 -18.81 3.64
N ASP A 336 -26.58 -19.12 3.79
CA ASP A 336 -26.07 -20.14 4.72
C ASP A 336 -25.63 -19.56 6.07
N GLY A 337 -25.45 -18.23 6.18
CA GLY A 337 -24.93 -17.62 7.41
C GLY A 337 -24.46 -16.17 7.24
N ALA A 338 -23.99 -15.60 8.35
CA ALA A 338 -23.36 -14.29 8.39
C ALA A 338 -21.88 -14.37 8.01
N LEU A 339 -21.39 -13.43 7.20
CA LEU A 339 -19.97 -13.24 6.94
C LEU A 339 -19.37 -12.40 8.07
N VAL A 340 -18.38 -12.94 8.75
CA VAL A 340 -17.70 -12.29 9.87
C VAL A 340 -16.24 -12.07 9.49
N THR A 341 -15.75 -10.85 9.66
CA THR A 341 -14.33 -10.52 9.50
C THR A 341 -13.69 -10.36 10.87
N LEU A 342 -12.67 -11.16 11.16
CA LEU A 342 -11.93 -11.10 12.41
C LEU A 342 -11.13 -9.79 12.53
N THR A 343 -11.12 -9.19 13.71
CA THR A 343 -10.50 -7.88 13.94
C THR A 343 -8.98 -7.94 13.84
N GLU A 344 -8.34 -8.94 14.44
CA GLU A 344 -6.87 -9.06 14.47
C GLU A 344 -6.31 -9.51 13.13
N THR A 345 -6.90 -10.55 12.52
CA THR A 345 -6.33 -11.16 11.32
C THR A 345 -6.88 -10.57 10.01
N GLN A 346 -7.97 -9.80 10.10
CA GLN A 346 -8.77 -9.34 8.95
C GLN A 346 -9.24 -10.51 8.07
N THR A 347 -9.31 -11.73 8.62
CA THR A 347 -9.78 -12.92 7.89
C THR A 347 -11.30 -13.00 7.90
N THR A 348 -11.91 -13.22 6.74
CA THR A 348 -13.35 -13.41 6.62
C THR A 348 -13.71 -14.89 6.61
N GLY A 349 -14.73 -15.25 7.38
CA GLY A 349 -15.31 -16.59 7.42
C GLY A 349 -16.82 -16.57 7.58
N LEU A 350 -17.43 -17.74 7.48
CA LEU A 350 -18.87 -17.93 7.58
C LEU A 350 -19.24 -18.33 9.01
N LEU A 351 -20.16 -17.59 9.62
CA LEU A 351 -20.88 -18.01 10.82
C LEU A 351 -22.24 -18.57 10.39
N PRO A 352 -22.42 -19.90 10.35
CA PRO A 352 -23.65 -20.50 9.86
C PRO A 352 -24.86 -20.18 10.73
N PHE A 353 -26.03 -20.03 10.10
CA PHE A 353 -27.29 -19.98 10.82
C PHE A 353 -27.62 -21.37 11.39
N ARG A 354 -28.05 -21.46 12.65
CA ARG A 354 -28.61 -22.71 13.16
C ARG A 354 -30.05 -22.85 12.66
N GLU A 355 -30.43 -24.08 12.29
CA GLU A 355 -31.74 -24.35 11.71
C GLU A 355 -32.90 -23.80 12.58
N ASN A 356 -33.82 -23.10 11.90
CA ASN A 356 -35.13 -22.58 12.33
C ASN A 356 -35.21 -21.28 13.18
N ALA A 357 -34.17 -20.82 13.88
CA ALA A 357 -34.25 -19.57 14.66
C ALA A 357 -33.70 -18.33 13.91
N ASP A 358 -32.55 -18.46 13.25
CA ASP A 358 -31.78 -17.30 12.76
C ASP A 358 -32.24 -16.80 11.38
N ARG A 359 -32.93 -17.64 10.60
CA ARG A 359 -33.39 -17.32 9.22
C ARG A 359 -34.39 -16.17 9.14
N LYS A 360 -35.04 -15.79 10.24
CA LYS A 360 -36.01 -14.68 10.29
C LYS A 360 -35.37 -13.30 10.50
N MET A 361 -34.05 -13.19 10.67
CA MET A 361 -33.42 -12.00 11.27
C MET A 361 -32.68 -11.05 10.32
N LEU A 362 -32.75 -11.27 9.00
CA LEU A 362 -32.06 -10.42 8.02
C LEU A 362 -33.00 -10.02 6.89
N SER A 363 -33.82 -9.00 7.14
CA SER A 363 -34.43 -8.19 6.08
C SER A 363 -33.67 -6.88 5.97
N ASP A 364 -32.95 -6.69 4.87
CA ASP A 364 -32.38 -5.39 4.51
C ASP A 364 -33.49 -4.47 3.98
N SER A 365 -33.78 -3.41 4.72
CA SER A 365 -34.27 -2.16 4.15
C SER A 365 -33.88 -1.01 5.07
N CYS A 366 -33.12 -0.06 4.53
CA CYS A 366 -32.97 1.27 5.11
C CYS A 366 -34.35 1.83 5.48
N GLY A 367 -34.61 2.02 6.76
CA GLY A 367 -35.80 2.69 7.25
C GLY A 367 -36.25 2.16 8.61
N GLY A 368 -36.31 3.03 9.61
CA GLY A 368 -37.07 2.79 10.84
C GLY A 368 -36.22 2.59 12.08
N SER A 369 -36.16 3.65 12.88
CA SER A 369 -35.69 3.67 14.26
C SER A 369 -36.66 2.92 15.18
N GLU A 370 -36.52 1.59 15.32
CA GLU A 370 -37.08 0.91 16.50
C GLU A 370 -36.06 -0.09 17.06
N ALA A 371 -35.55 0.25 18.24
CA ALA A 371 -34.74 -0.61 19.08
C ALA A 371 -35.68 -1.54 19.86
N CYS A 372 -35.67 -2.84 19.56
CA CYS A 372 -36.24 -3.84 20.46
C CYS A 372 -35.17 -4.27 21.46
N SER A 373 -35.31 -3.79 22.69
CA SER A 373 -34.61 -4.32 23.86
C SER A 373 -35.16 -5.71 24.20
N GLY A 374 -34.27 -6.71 24.28
CA GLY A 374 -34.59 -8.09 24.63
C GLY A 374 -33.69 -8.59 25.76
N ALA A 375 -34.32 -9.12 26.81
CA ALA A 375 -33.78 -9.42 28.12
C ALA A 375 -32.58 -10.40 28.17
N ALA A 376 -31.76 -10.24 29.21
CA ALA A 376 -30.67 -11.15 29.57
C ALA A 376 -31.21 -12.57 29.84
N ALA A 377 -30.86 -13.52 28.99
CA ALA A 377 -31.16 -14.94 29.19
C ALA A 377 -29.94 -15.68 29.75
N SER A 378 -30.13 -16.31 30.91
CA SER A 378 -29.12 -17.02 31.71
C SER A 378 -29.04 -18.52 31.39
N SER A 379 -29.17 -18.92 30.13
CA SER A 379 -28.99 -20.33 29.71
C SER A 379 -28.18 -20.47 28.42
N PRO A 380 -27.42 -21.59 28.23
CA PRO A 380 -26.57 -21.79 27.05
C PRO A 380 -27.32 -21.93 25.73
N GLU A 381 -28.65 -22.08 25.76
CA GLU A 381 -29.49 -22.39 24.59
C GLU A 381 -30.37 -21.21 24.12
N ALA A 382 -30.40 -20.08 24.84
CA ALA A 382 -31.29 -18.96 24.56
C ALA A 382 -30.64 -17.82 23.75
N TRP A 383 -29.89 -18.15 22.68
CA TRP A 383 -29.18 -17.16 21.84
C TRP A 383 -29.98 -16.69 20.60
N ALA A 384 -31.21 -17.18 20.43
CA ALA A 384 -32.05 -17.08 19.24
C ALA A 384 -32.66 -15.69 18.92
N LEU A 385 -32.28 -14.61 19.63
CA LEU A 385 -33.00 -13.32 19.56
C LEU A 385 -32.14 -12.10 19.17
N PHE A 386 -30.87 -12.26 18.80
CA PHE A 386 -30.05 -11.13 18.33
C PHE A 386 -30.02 -11.05 16.81
N SER A 387 -30.58 -9.96 16.25
CA SER A 387 -30.44 -9.65 14.83
C SER A 387 -28.97 -9.39 14.51
N VAL A 388 -28.34 -10.26 13.73
CA VAL A 388 -26.94 -10.12 13.32
C VAL A 388 -26.84 -9.03 12.26
N ARG A 389 -26.82 -7.77 12.68
CA ARG A 389 -26.74 -6.62 11.76
C ARG A 389 -25.32 -6.46 11.23
N LYS A 390 -25.18 -5.95 10.00
CA LYS A 390 -23.89 -5.50 9.47
C LYS A 390 -23.24 -4.52 10.45
N GLY A 391 -21.96 -4.72 10.74
CA GLY A 391 -21.19 -3.96 11.73
C GLY A 391 -21.28 -4.48 13.17
N ALA A 392 -22.17 -5.43 13.47
CA ALA A 392 -22.27 -6.00 14.82
C ALA A 392 -20.98 -6.74 15.20
N VAL A 393 -20.49 -6.49 16.43
CA VAL A 393 -19.32 -7.14 16.99
C VAL A 393 -19.71 -8.50 17.56
N VAL A 394 -19.02 -9.55 17.11
CA VAL A 394 -19.28 -10.94 17.47
C VAL A 394 -18.00 -11.60 17.97
N ARG A 395 -18.14 -12.52 18.91
CA ARG A 395 -17.06 -13.41 19.35
C ARG A 395 -17.30 -14.79 18.78
N VAL A 396 -16.28 -15.35 18.14
CA VAL A 396 -16.37 -16.62 17.44
C VAL A 396 -15.22 -17.55 17.80
N ARG A 397 -15.46 -18.86 17.73
CA ARG A 397 -14.43 -19.89 17.66
C ARG A 397 -14.32 -20.42 16.23
N ILE A 398 -13.16 -20.93 15.87
CA ILE A 398 -12.97 -21.65 14.60
C ILE A 398 -13.57 -23.05 14.77
N ALA A 399 -14.59 -23.40 13.99
CA ALA A 399 -15.19 -24.74 13.98
C ALA A 399 -14.57 -25.64 12.91
N GLY A 400 -14.03 -25.05 11.83
CA GLY A 400 -13.37 -25.79 10.77
C GLY A 400 -13.06 -24.92 9.56
N LEU A 401 -12.72 -25.58 8.45
CA LEU A 401 -12.42 -24.97 7.16
C LEU A 401 -13.35 -25.55 6.09
N SER A 402 -14.06 -24.70 5.36
CA SER A 402 -14.70 -25.12 4.12
C SER A 402 -13.64 -25.25 3.03
N ARG A 403 -13.44 -26.46 2.49
CA ARG A 403 -12.41 -26.73 1.48
C ARG A 403 -12.80 -26.23 0.08
N ASP A 404 -14.09 -26.08 -0.20
CA ASP A 404 -14.57 -25.65 -1.51
C ASP A 404 -14.29 -24.16 -1.74
N VAL A 405 -14.48 -23.34 -0.69
CA VAL A 405 -14.27 -21.88 -0.74
C VAL A 405 -13.02 -21.41 0.02
N PHE A 406 -12.32 -22.32 0.71
CA PHE A 406 -11.18 -22.02 1.60
C PHE A 406 -11.46 -20.89 2.60
N GLN A 407 -12.60 -20.98 3.29
CA GLN A 407 -13.01 -20.02 4.33
C GLN A 407 -13.19 -20.72 5.67
N CYS A 408 -12.85 -20.02 6.75
CA CYS A 408 -13.13 -20.50 8.11
C CYS A 408 -14.65 -20.63 8.31
N ILE A 409 -15.06 -21.74 8.90
CA ILE A 409 -16.40 -21.90 9.47
C ILE A 409 -16.29 -21.54 10.95
N PHE A 410 -17.10 -20.59 11.38
CA PHE A 410 -17.15 -20.10 12.74
C PHE A 410 -18.27 -20.73 13.55
N GLN A 411 -18.06 -20.78 14.85
CA GLN A 411 -19.10 -21.05 15.84
C GLN A 411 -19.22 -19.85 16.76
N CYS A 412 -20.44 -19.39 17.02
CA CYS A 412 -20.68 -18.28 17.94
C CYS A 412 -20.20 -18.65 19.36
N ALA A 413 -19.41 -17.76 19.96
CA ALA A 413 -18.93 -17.84 21.34
C ALA A 413 -19.51 -16.72 22.22
N GLY A 414 -20.33 -15.83 21.65
CA GLY A 414 -21.05 -14.75 22.32
C GLY A 414 -21.08 -13.47 21.49
N PHE A 415 -21.99 -12.57 21.83
CA PHE A 415 -22.03 -11.21 21.28
C PHE A 415 -21.40 -10.24 22.30
N SER A 416 -20.79 -9.15 21.82
CA SER A 416 -20.54 -8.01 22.69
C SER A 416 -21.80 -7.15 22.68
N ALA A 417 -22.21 -6.65 23.84
CA ALA A 417 -23.20 -5.59 23.94
C ALA A 417 -22.68 -4.31 23.27
#